data_AF-A0ABD7YRU1-F1
#
_entry.id   AF-A0ABD7YRU1-F1
#
_cell.length_a   1.000
_cell.length_b   1.000
_cell.length_c   1.000
_cell.angle_alpha   90.00
_cell.angle_beta   90.00
_cell.angle_gamma   90.00
#
_symmetry.space_group_name_H-M   'P 1'
#
loop_
_entity.id
_entity.type
_entity.pdbx_description
1 polymer ?
#
loop_
_entity_poly.entity_id
_entity_poly.type
_entity_poly.pdbx_seq_one_letter_code
_entity_poly.pdbx_strand_id
1 'polypeptide(L)' 'MTALPTNRERLAWYVAAEQKILMQQEVTTAEGEKLTLASLATVRAEIERLTRLIAQEALGGRRSMIRRNYLE' A
#
# COMPACT_ATOMS: atom_id res chain seq x y z
N MET A 1 9.09 -20.71 1.94
CA MET A 1 8.16 -19.77 2.59
C MET A 1 8.16 -18.49 1.77
N THR A 2 7.12 -18.25 0.96
CA THR A 2 6.95 -16.97 0.27
C THR A 2 6.60 -15.93 1.32
N ALA A 3 7.52 -14.99 1.60
CA ALA A 3 7.21 -13.86 2.46
C ALA A 3 6.04 -13.09 1.85
N LEU A 4 4.99 -12.87 2.63
CA LEU A 4 3.87 -12.02 2.20
C LEU A 4 4.43 -10.63 1.89
N PRO A 5 4.10 -10.03 0.73
CA PRO A 5 4.62 -8.71 0.37
C PRO A 5 4.17 -7.68 1.41
N THR A 6 5.11 -6.84 1.85
CA THR A 6 4.84 -5.79 2.84
C THR A 6 3.86 -4.76 2.30
N ASN A 7 3.16 -4.03 3.19
CA ASN A 7 2.23 -2.96 2.77
C ASN A 7 2.92 -1.93 1.84
N ARG A 8 4.22 -1.69 2.02
CA ARG A 8 5.03 -0.81 1.16
C ARG A 8 5.22 -1.36 -0.24
N GLU A 9 5.52 -2.65 -0.38
CA GLU A 9 5.66 -3.31 -1.67
C GLU A 9 4.33 -3.34 -2.43
N ARG A 10 3.24 -3.62 -1.70
CA ARG A 10 1.88 -3.54 -2.26
C ARG A 10 1.55 -2.12 -2.75
N LEU A 11 1.87 -1.09 -1.96
CA LEU A 11 1.66 0.30 -2.34
C LEU A 11 2.44 0.66 -3.61
N ALA A 12 3.71 0.28 -3.69
CA ALA A 12 4.54 0.52 -4.88
C ALA A 12 3.94 -0.14 -6.14
N TRP A 13 3.40 -1.36 -6.00
CA TRP A 13 2.72 -2.05 -7.09
C TRP A 13 1.47 -1.28 -7.55
N TYR A 14 0.59 -0.86 -6.63
CA TYR A 14 -0.63 -0.14 -7.01
C TYR A 14 -0.34 1.23 -7.64
N VAL A 15 0.69 1.95 -7.18
CA VAL A 15 1.13 3.21 -7.81
C VAL A 15 1.66 2.96 -9.23
N ALA A 16 2.43 1.89 -9.44
CA ALA A 16 2.87 1.52 -10.79
C ALA A 16 1.69 1.08 -11.68
N ALA A 17 0.70 0.39 -11.11
CA ALA A 17 -0.52 0.00 -11.81
C ALA A 17 -1.35 1.22 -12.23
N GLU A 18 -1.50 2.21 -11.36
CA GLU A 18 -2.18 3.48 -11.66
C GLU A 18 -1.55 4.15 -12.89
N GLN A 19 -0.22 4.32 -12.90
CA GLN A 19 0.51 4.92 -14.02
C GLN A 19 0.27 4.16 -15.34
N LYS A 20 0.33 2.82 -15.31
CA LYS A 20 0.07 1.98 -16.49
C LYS A 20 -1.36 2.13 -17.00
N ILE A 21 -2.34 2.13 -16.10
CA ILE A 21 -3.76 2.32 -16.45
C ILE A 21 -3.98 3.69 -17.09
N LEU A 22 -3.36 4.75 -16.55
CA LEU A 22 -3.42 6.10 -17.12
C LEU A 22 -2.77 6.17 -18.51
N MET A 23 -1.77 5.33 -18.78
CA MET A 23 -1.18 5.14 -20.10
C MET A 23 -1.99 4.20 -21.02
N GLN A 24 -3.21 3.83 -20.65
CA GLN A 24 -4.08 2.89 -21.37
C GLN A 24 -3.48 1.48 -21.51
N GLN A 25 -2.59 1.09 -20.59
CA GLN A 25 -2.04 -0.27 -20.53
C GLN A 25 -2.86 -1.13 -19.57
N GLU A 26 -3.01 -2.42 -19.92
CA GLU A 26 -3.65 -3.41 -19.07
C GLU A 26 -2.68 -3.88 -17.98
N VAL A 27 -3.16 -4.00 -16.74
CA VAL A 27 -2.37 -4.53 -15.61
C VAL A 27 -3.05 -5.78 -15.07
N THR A 28 -2.36 -6.91 -15.07
CA THR A 28 -2.85 -8.16 -14.50
C THR A 28 -2.35 -8.31 -13.06
N THR A 29 -3.26 -8.56 -12.12
CA THR A 29 -2.92 -8.85 -10.73
C THR A 29 -2.31 -10.25 -10.60
N ALA A 30 -1.70 -10.55 -9.45
CA ALA A 30 -1.21 -11.89 -9.15
C ALA A 30 -2.33 -12.96 -9.12
N GLU A 31 -3.58 -12.53 -8.98
CA GLU A 31 -4.77 -13.38 -8.97
C GLU A 31 -5.41 -13.52 -10.37
N GLY A 32 -4.81 -12.90 -11.41
CA GLY A 32 -5.30 -12.95 -12.78
C GLY A 32 -6.38 -11.92 -13.11
N GLU A 33 -6.68 -11.00 -12.19
CA GLU A 33 -7.66 -9.93 -12.42
C GLU A 33 -7.05 -8.83 -13.30
N LYS A 34 -7.81 -8.36 -14.30
CA LYS A 34 -7.39 -7.26 -15.18
C LYS A 34 -7.85 -5.93 -14.63
N LEU A 35 -6.90 -5.05 -14.32
CA LEU A 35 -7.15 -3.66 -13.97
C LEU A 35 -7.10 -2.79 -15.23
N THR A 36 -8.16 -2.01 -15.42
CA THR A 36 -8.33 -1.07 -16.54
C THR A 36 -8.73 0.31 -16.02
N LEU A 37 -9.03 1.26 -16.90
CA LEU A 37 -9.54 2.59 -16.52
C LEU A 37 -10.78 2.52 -15.62
N ALA A 38 -11.64 1.51 -15.79
CA ALA A 38 -12.81 1.30 -14.93
C ALA A 38 -12.41 0.94 -13.48
N SER A 39 -11.25 0.30 -13.31
CA SER A 39 -10.70 -0.09 -12.01
C SER A 39 -9.87 1.02 -11.35
N LEU A 40 -9.64 2.15 -12.02
CA LEU A 40 -8.76 3.23 -11.54
C LEU A 40 -9.21 3.80 -10.19
N ALA A 41 -10.52 3.98 -10.00
CA ALA A 41 -11.07 4.45 -8.73
C ALA A 41 -10.75 3.49 -7.58
N THR A 42 -10.86 2.19 -7.82
CA THR A 42 -10.52 1.14 -6.85
C THR A 42 -9.03 1.12 -6.53
N VAL A 43 -8.16 1.24 -7.55
CA VAL A 43 -6.71 1.31 -7.38
C VAL A 43 -6.33 2.51 -6.51
N ARG A 44 -6.91 3.68 -6.76
CA ARG A 44 -6.68 4.90 -5.96
C ARG A 44 -7.13 4.76 -4.51
N ALA A 45 -8.30 4.17 -4.29
CA ALA A 45 -8.79 3.92 -2.93
C ALA A 45 -7.85 2.98 -2.15
N GLU A 46 -7.30 1.96 -2.80
CA GLU A 46 -6.36 1.04 -2.16
C GLU A 46 -4.99 1.71 -1.88
N ILE A 47 -4.51 2.58 -2.79
CA ILE A 47 -3.33 3.43 -2.55
C ILE A 47 -3.52 4.29 -1.30
N GLU A 48 -4.67 4.96 -1.18
CA GLU A 48 -4.97 5.79 0.00
C GLU A 48 -5.01 4.95 1.28
N ARG A 49 -5.67 3.79 1.24
CA ARG A 49 -5.76 2.89 2.38
C ARG A 49 -4.40 2.38 2.83
N LEU A 50 -3.57 1.91 1.90
CA LEU A 50 -2.22 1.41 2.20
C LEU A 50 -1.32 2.54 2.73
N THR A 51 -1.40 3.73 2.16
CA THR A 51 -0.69 4.92 2.65
C THR A 51 -1.05 5.22 4.11
N ARG A 52 -2.36 5.20 4.44
CA ARG A 52 -2.83 5.42 5.83
C ARG A 52 -2.34 4.33 6.78
N LEU A 53 -2.37 3.06 6.36
CA LEU A 53 -1.87 1.95 7.17
C LEU A 53 -0.38 2.10 7.46
N ILE A 54 0.44 2.38 6.44
CA ILE A 54 1.89 2.59 6.61
C ILE A 54 2.18 3.78 7.54
N ALA A 55 1.41 4.87 7.41
CA ALA A 55 1.54 6.03 8.29
C ALA A 55 1.17 5.66 9.75
N GLN A 56 0.13 4.87 9.96
CA GLN A 56 -0.26 4.39 11.28
C GLN A 56 0.78 3.43 11.88
N GLU A 57 1.35 2.52 11.10
CA GLU A 57 2.45 1.63 11.51
C GLU A 57 3.66 2.47 11.99
N ALA A 58 4.01 3.52 11.26
CA ALA A 58 5.10 4.43 11.62
C ALA A 58 4.82 5.22 12.91
N LEU A 59 3.57 5.63 13.15
CA LEU A 59 3.16 6.37 14.35
C LEU A 59 2.99 5.47 15.59
N GLY A 60 2.50 4.24 15.41
CA GLY A 60 2.31 3.24 16.45
C GLY A 60 3.62 2.74 17.04
N GLY A 61 4.67 2.60 16.22
CA GLY A 61 6.02 2.29 16.71
C GLY A 61 6.65 3.41 17.54
N ARG A 62 6.34 4.68 17.23
CA ARG A 62 6.91 5.85 17.91
C ARG A 62 6.31 6.11 19.29
N ARG A 63 5.03 5.80 19.50
CA ARG A 63 4.35 5.97 20.80
C ARG A 63 4.81 5.00 21.88
N SER A 64 5.30 3.80 21.51
CA SER A 64 5.78 2.82 22.49
C SER A 64 7.15 3.18 23.08
N MET A 65 7.92 4.04 22.41
CA MET A 65 9.28 4.39 22.83
C MET A 65 9.32 5.47 23.94
N ILE A 66 8.28 6.30 24.04
CA ILE A 66 8.24 7.43 25.00
C ILE A 66 7.90 6.96 26.43
N ARG A 67 7.36 5.75 26.60
CA ARG A 67 6.88 5.27 27.91
C ARG A 67 7.91 4.50 28.75
N ARG A 68 9.17 4.43 28.30
CA ARG A 68 10.24 3.69 29.02
C ARG A 68 11.29 4.60 29.68
N ASN A 69 11.14 5.92 29.62
CA ASN A 69 12.17 6.86 30.10
C ASN A 69 11.72 7.79 31.24
N TYR A 70 10.64 7.48 31.97
CA TYR A 70 10.13 8.33 33.06
C TYR A 70 9.95 7.58 34.40
N LEU A 71 10.72 6.53 34.66
CA LEU A 71 10.61 5.73 35.91
C LEU A 71 11.96 5.37 36.57
N GLU A 72 13.03 6.15 36.36
CA GLU A 72 14.26 6.05 37.15
C GLU A 72 14.53 7.36 37.90
#